data_AF-A0ABD3EUP9-F1
#
_entry.id   AF-A0ABD3EUP9-F1
#
_cell.length_a   1.000
_cell.length_b   1.000
_cell.length_c   1.000
_cell.angle_alpha   90.00
_cell.angle_beta   90.00
_cell.angle_gamma   90.00
#
_symmetry.space_group_name_H-M   'P 1'
#
loop_
_entity.id
_entity.type
_entity.pdbx_description
1 polymer ?
#
loop_
_entity_poly.entity_id
_entity_poly.type
_entity_poly.pdbx_seq_one_letter_code
_entity_poly.pdbx_strand_id
1 'polypeptide(L)'
;MTEVDKIIASVKNNDVSDIEAEMRKQLRMNISETDVSERVTQYFKRCHDVIDKHGWNQFFTGSDGRQHPCRILIASLEPKALLDEVQRVSRFQARKAKEDEVLLHDLVLEQALYQERAYQSQKRVKRDRGDGSAERPPQWGSKKQPAKKPKLTSEPHSASPRPPMKTAAERPKGAAHSMPSL
;
A
#
# COMPACT_ATOMS: atom_id res chain seq x y z
N MET A 1 -2.90 49.01 19.02
CA MET A 1 -2.34 48.25 17.88
C MET A 1 -1.72 49.27 16.95
N THR A 2 -0.49 49.03 16.52
CA THR A 2 0.30 49.90 15.64
C THR A 2 0.08 49.53 14.17
N GLU A 3 0.46 50.42 13.24
CA GLU A 3 0.58 50.05 11.82
C GLU A 3 1.51 48.85 11.61
N VAL A 4 2.56 48.71 12.43
CA VAL A 4 3.49 47.58 12.37
C VAL A 4 2.79 46.27 12.73
N ASP A 5 1.92 46.23 13.73
CA ASP A 5 1.11 45.05 14.07
C ASP A 5 0.20 44.64 12.89
N LYS A 6 -0.46 45.62 12.25
CA LYS A 6 -1.27 45.39 11.05
C LYS A 6 -0.43 44.87 9.88
N ILE A 7 0.75 45.44 9.64
CA ILE A 7 1.64 45.02 8.55
C ILE A 7 2.17 43.61 8.81
N ILE A 8 2.57 43.28 10.04
CA ILE A 8 3.01 41.93 10.42
C ILE A 8 1.87 40.91 10.25
N ALA A 9 0.64 41.25 10.67
CA ALA A 9 -0.53 40.40 10.45
C ALA A 9 -0.87 40.26 8.95
N SER A 10 -0.81 41.35 8.19
CA SER A 10 -1.09 41.34 6.75
C SER A 10 -0.05 40.55 5.97
N VAL A 11 1.24 40.66 6.30
CA VAL A 11 2.32 39.89 5.64
C VAL A 11 2.23 38.42 6.00
N LYS A 12 1.98 38.07 7.27
CA LYS A 12 1.75 36.67 7.69
C LYS A 12 0.48 36.05 7.09
N ASN A 13 -0.50 36.85 6.69
CA ASN A 13 -1.72 36.38 6.03
C ASN A 13 -1.63 36.39 4.49
N ASN A 14 -0.77 37.24 3.89
CA ASN A 14 -0.54 37.29 2.45
C ASN A 14 0.57 36.35 1.97
N ASP A 15 1.46 35.89 2.85
CA ASP A 15 2.33 34.76 2.54
C ASP A 15 1.49 33.48 2.52
N VAL A 16 0.83 33.23 1.37
CA VAL A 16 0.12 31.99 1.07
C VAL A 16 1.16 30.90 0.77
N SER A 17 2.00 30.62 1.77
CA SER A 17 3.01 29.56 1.80
C SER A 17 2.31 28.20 1.81
N ASP A 18 1.89 27.79 0.61
CA ASP A 18 1.27 26.51 0.23
C ASP A 18 0.59 25.75 1.39
N ILE A 19 -0.54 26.32 1.84
CA ILE A 19 -1.38 25.76 2.91
C ILE A 19 -1.75 24.31 2.59
N GLU A 20 -1.96 23.97 1.30
CA GLU A 20 -2.23 22.59 0.88
C GLU A 20 -1.02 21.66 1.05
N ALA A 21 0.20 22.08 0.70
CA ALA A 21 1.40 21.27 0.86
C ALA A 21 1.78 21.09 2.33
N GLU A 22 1.70 22.14 3.15
CA GLU A 22 2.00 22.01 4.58
C GLU A 22 0.93 21.16 5.29
N MET A 23 -0.35 21.27 4.90
CA MET A 23 -1.38 20.31 5.28
C MET A 23 -1.02 18.89 4.87
N ARG A 24 -0.73 18.63 3.59
CA ARG A 24 -0.40 17.30 3.04
C ARG A 24 0.90 16.68 3.62
N LYS A 25 1.71 17.52 4.27
CA LYS A 25 2.91 17.17 5.04
C LYS A 25 2.57 16.80 6.50
N GLN A 26 1.69 17.56 7.17
CA GLN A 26 1.32 17.32 8.58
C GLN A 26 0.14 16.34 8.78
N LEU A 27 -0.78 16.28 7.84
CA LEU A 27 -1.98 15.44 7.83
C LEU A 27 -1.63 14.04 7.30
N ARG A 28 -1.70 13.05 8.19
CA ARG A 28 -1.40 11.64 7.90
C ARG A 28 -2.37 10.73 8.66
N MET A 29 -2.92 9.74 7.98
CA MET A 29 -3.82 8.75 8.56
C MET A 29 -3.02 7.70 9.34
N ASN A 30 -3.40 7.42 10.59
CA ASN A 30 -2.65 6.51 11.46
C ASN A 30 -2.94 5.04 11.10
N ILE A 31 -2.26 4.50 10.08
CA ILE A 31 -2.44 3.11 9.63
C ILE A 31 -2.07 2.03 10.66
N SER A 32 -1.48 2.41 11.80
CA SER A 32 -1.21 1.49 12.92
C SER A 32 -2.37 1.37 13.92
N GLU A 33 -3.32 2.32 13.89
CA GLU A 33 -4.58 2.17 14.64
C GLU A 33 -5.40 1.04 14.02
N THR A 34 -5.86 0.13 14.89
CA THR A 34 -6.61 -1.08 14.52
C THR A 34 -8.10 -0.83 14.36
N ASP A 35 -8.70 0.09 15.14
CA ASP A 35 -10.10 0.45 14.94
C ASP A 35 -10.23 1.41 13.74
N VAL A 36 -11.00 0.98 12.74
CA VAL A 36 -11.16 1.74 11.48
C VAL A 36 -11.91 3.06 11.71
N SER A 37 -12.84 3.08 12.66
CA SER A 37 -13.68 4.24 12.97
C SER A 37 -12.86 5.29 13.70
N GLU A 38 -12.17 4.89 14.77
CA GLU A 38 -11.26 5.76 15.52
C GLU A 38 -10.15 6.30 14.62
N ARG A 39 -9.58 5.46 13.74
CA ARG A 39 -8.55 5.87 12.77
C ARG A 39 -9.04 6.95 11.79
N VAL A 40 -10.31 6.91 11.38
CA VAL A 40 -10.94 7.94 10.53
C VAL A 40 -11.25 9.18 11.37
N THR A 41 -11.85 9.04 12.55
CA THR A 41 -12.17 10.16 13.45
C THR A 41 -10.91 10.95 13.84
N GLN A 42 -9.81 10.28 14.19
CA GLN A 42 -8.51 10.90 14.46
C GLN A 42 -7.95 11.63 13.25
N TYR A 43 -8.14 11.12 12.03
CA TYR A 43 -7.66 11.75 10.80
C TYR A 43 -8.39 13.07 10.50
N PHE A 44 -9.71 13.09 10.63
CA PHE A 44 -10.51 14.32 10.47
C PHE A 44 -10.20 15.33 11.58
N LYS A 45 -10.16 14.89 12.84
CA LYS A 45 -9.73 15.74 13.96
C LYS A 45 -8.34 16.34 13.72
N ARG A 46 -7.38 15.54 13.22
CA ARG A 46 -6.02 15.99 12.91
C ARG A 46 -5.98 17.09 11.85
N CYS A 47 -6.96 17.17 10.94
CA CYS A 47 -7.10 18.27 10.00
C CYS A 47 -7.41 19.59 10.74
N HIS A 48 -8.47 19.62 11.56
CA HIS A 48 -8.85 20.79 12.38
C HIS A 48 -7.75 21.18 13.37
N ASP A 49 -7.16 20.19 14.05
CA ASP A 49 -5.99 20.37 14.92
C ASP A 49 -4.79 21.04 14.20
N VAL A 50 -4.68 20.96 12.87
CA VAL A 50 -3.65 21.67 12.07
C VAL A 50 -4.16 23.04 11.62
N ILE A 51 -5.44 23.18 11.22
CA ILE A 51 -6.06 24.48 10.91
C ILE A 51 -5.92 25.44 12.10
N ASP A 52 -6.28 24.99 13.30
CA ASP A 52 -6.28 25.78 14.53
C ASP A 52 -4.87 26.24 14.93
N LYS A 53 -3.89 25.32 14.90
CA LYS A 53 -2.50 25.62 15.31
C LYS A 53 -1.83 26.70 14.47
N HIS A 54 -2.22 26.84 13.21
CA HIS A 54 -1.70 27.87 12.30
C HIS A 54 -2.63 29.09 12.16
N GLY A 55 -3.78 29.09 12.86
CA GLY A 55 -4.79 30.16 12.76
C GLY A 55 -5.50 30.23 11.41
N TRP A 56 -5.44 29.18 10.59
CA TRP A 56 -5.88 29.20 9.18
C TRP A 56 -7.41 29.21 9.00
N ASN A 57 -8.20 29.11 10.07
CA ASN A 57 -9.67 29.12 10.04
C ASN A 57 -10.27 30.18 9.12
N GLN A 58 -9.72 31.40 9.10
CA GLN A 58 -10.19 32.50 8.24
C GLN A 58 -10.22 32.13 6.74
N PHE A 59 -9.23 31.37 6.26
CA PHE A 59 -9.08 30.98 4.85
C PHE A 59 -10.10 29.90 4.42
N PHE A 60 -10.70 29.20 5.38
CA PHE A 60 -11.70 28.15 5.13
C PHE A 60 -13.15 28.65 5.29
N THR A 61 -13.35 29.96 5.48
CA THR A 61 -14.68 30.58 5.56
C THR A 61 -15.34 30.81 4.18
N GLY A 62 -16.63 31.16 4.16
CA GLY A 62 -17.37 31.46 2.94
C GLY A 62 -18.02 30.25 2.25
N SER A 63 -18.32 30.38 0.95
CA SER A 63 -18.80 29.29 0.09
C SER A 63 -17.68 28.34 -0.29
N ASP A 64 -16.63 28.89 -0.89
CA ASP A 64 -15.55 28.14 -1.52
C ASP A 64 -14.53 27.63 -0.50
N GLY A 65 -14.26 28.41 0.56
CA GLY A 65 -13.37 28.01 1.65
C GLY A 65 -13.76 26.69 2.29
N ARG A 66 -15.07 26.44 2.50
CA ARG A 66 -15.57 25.18 3.08
C ARG A 66 -15.32 23.93 2.21
N GLN A 67 -15.07 24.09 0.92
CA GLN A 67 -14.67 22.96 0.07
C GLN A 67 -13.19 22.57 0.23
N HIS A 68 -12.34 23.49 0.68
CA HIS A 68 -10.88 23.25 0.71
C HIS A 68 -10.47 22.20 1.75
N PRO A 69 -11.01 22.14 2.99
CA PRO A 69 -10.76 21.03 3.92
C PRO A 69 -11.13 19.68 3.30
N CYS A 70 -12.27 19.57 2.62
CA CYS A 70 -12.68 18.35 1.93
C CYS A 70 -11.68 17.93 0.82
N ARG A 71 -11.19 18.89 0.02
CA ARG A 71 -10.16 18.64 -1.01
C ARG A 71 -8.84 18.17 -0.39
N ILE A 72 -8.39 18.81 0.68
CA ILE A 72 -7.16 18.50 1.42
C ILE A 72 -7.25 17.12 2.09
N LEU A 73 -8.38 16.83 2.74
CA LEU A 73 -8.69 15.53 3.33
C LEU A 73 -8.64 14.41 2.28
N ILE A 74 -9.31 14.55 1.13
CA ILE A 74 -9.26 13.55 0.05
C ILE A 74 -7.83 13.39 -0.47
N ALA A 75 -7.12 14.49 -0.74
CA ALA A 75 -5.79 14.48 -1.34
C ALA A 75 -4.66 13.97 -0.41
N SER A 76 -4.95 13.76 0.87
CA SER A 76 -3.98 13.30 1.89
C SER A 76 -4.35 11.92 2.49
N LEU A 77 -5.39 11.25 1.96
CA LEU A 77 -5.80 9.91 2.39
C LEU A 77 -4.72 8.85 2.12
N GLU A 78 -4.42 8.05 3.14
CA GLU A 78 -3.56 6.87 3.03
C GLU A 78 -4.24 5.67 3.71
N PRO A 79 -4.22 4.46 3.11
CA PRO A 79 -3.49 4.05 1.91
C PRO A 79 -4.10 4.56 0.60
N LYS A 80 -3.29 4.63 -0.47
CA LYS A 80 -3.72 5.15 -1.78
C LYS A 80 -4.97 4.45 -2.35
N ALA A 81 -5.18 3.17 -2.08
CA ALA A 81 -6.39 2.46 -2.50
C ALA A 81 -7.69 3.03 -1.89
N LEU A 82 -7.63 3.69 -0.74
CA LEU A 82 -8.75 4.40 -0.14
C LEU A 82 -8.98 5.75 -0.85
N LEU A 83 -7.89 6.48 -1.14
CA LEU A 83 -7.92 7.74 -1.91
C LEU A 83 -8.52 7.54 -3.31
N ASP A 84 -7.99 6.59 -4.09
CA ASP A 84 -8.41 6.32 -5.48
C ASP A 84 -9.88 5.83 -5.57
N GLU A 85 -10.46 5.38 -4.47
CA GLU A 85 -11.86 4.95 -4.36
C GLU A 85 -12.76 6.10 -3.91
N VAL A 86 -12.43 6.78 -2.81
CA VAL A 86 -13.17 7.97 -2.31
C VAL A 86 -13.19 9.08 -3.37
N GLN A 87 -12.10 9.29 -4.10
CA GLN A 87 -12.04 10.26 -5.21
C GLN A 87 -12.97 9.87 -6.39
N ARG A 88 -13.21 8.57 -6.60
CA ARG A 88 -14.10 8.04 -7.65
C ARG A 88 -15.57 8.14 -7.24
N VAL A 89 -15.91 7.65 -6.05
CA VAL A 89 -17.28 7.72 -5.51
C VAL A 89 -17.72 9.17 -5.37
N SER A 90 -16.89 10.06 -4.82
CA SER A 90 -17.20 11.50 -4.72
C SER A 90 -17.22 12.23 -6.08
N ARG A 91 -16.61 11.69 -7.15
CA ARG A 91 -16.69 12.28 -8.50
C ARG A 91 -18.00 11.92 -9.21
N PHE A 92 -18.48 10.69 -9.08
CA PHE A 92 -19.60 10.19 -9.88
C PHE A 92 -20.91 9.99 -9.12
N GLN A 93 -20.86 9.73 -7.81
CA GLN A 93 -22.01 9.40 -6.97
C GLN A 93 -22.22 10.45 -5.87
N ALA A 94 -21.29 10.55 -4.92
CA ALA A 94 -21.39 11.38 -3.72
C ALA A 94 -20.78 12.78 -3.91
N ARG A 95 -21.26 13.56 -4.89
CA ARG A 95 -20.66 14.89 -5.20
C ARG A 95 -20.62 15.85 -4.01
N LYS A 96 -21.64 15.81 -3.14
CA LYS A 96 -21.73 16.66 -1.94
C LYS A 96 -20.60 16.42 -0.92
N ALA A 97 -20.00 15.24 -0.90
CA ALA A 97 -18.84 14.90 -0.05
C ALA A 97 -17.54 15.62 -0.46
N LYS A 98 -17.61 16.62 -1.36
CA LYS A 98 -16.51 17.56 -1.66
C LYS A 98 -16.72 18.96 -1.07
N GLU A 99 -17.88 19.17 -0.45
CA GLU A 99 -18.40 20.45 0.00
C GLU A 99 -18.93 20.37 1.44
N ASP A 100 -19.30 19.16 1.88
CA ASP A 100 -19.77 18.78 3.20
C ASP A 100 -18.81 17.74 3.80
N GLU A 101 -18.19 18.10 4.93
CA GLU A 101 -17.18 17.27 5.60
C GLU A 101 -17.80 16.07 6.34
N VAL A 102 -19.05 16.15 6.79
CA VAL A 102 -19.75 15.04 7.45
C VAL A 102 -20.05 13.95 6.42
N LEU A 103 -20.54 14.35 5.24
CA LEU A 103 -20.73 13.42 4.13
C LEU A 103 -19.41 12.84 3.59
N LEU A 104 -18.29 13.53 3.78
CA LEU A 104 -16.97 13.00 3.46
C LEU A 104 -16.46 12.02 4.53
N HIS A 105 -16.67 12.30 5.81
CA HIS A 105 -16.35 11.40 6.92
C HIS A 105 -17.02 10.04 6.74
N ASP A 106 -18.34 10.04 6.52
CA ASP A 106 -19.12 8.80 6.41
C ASP A 106 -18.72 7.99 5.17
N LEU A 107 -18.45 8.66 4.04
CA LEU A 107 -17.92 8.03 2.82
C LEU A 107 -16.53 7.40 3.04
N VAL A 108 -15.61 8.10 3.72
CA VAL A 108 -14.27 7.57 4.03
C VAL A 108 -14.39 6.38 4.99
N LEU A 109 -15.27 6.46 5.99
CA LEU A 109 -15.51 5.40 6.97
C LEU A 109 -16.09 4.14 6.33
N GLU A 110 -17.18 4.26 5.56
CA GLU A 110 -17.78 3.13 4.83
C GLU A 110 -16.73 2.46 3.93
N GLN A 111 -15.98 3.26 3.18
CA GLN A 111 -15.02 2.74 2.20
C GLN A 111 -13.81 2.08 2.85
N ALA A 112 -13.34 2.58 3.99
CA ALA A 112 -12.28 1.96 4.78
C ALA A 112 -12.74 0.64 5.44
N LEU A 113 -13.96 0.60 5.98
CA LEU A 113 -14.56 -0.61 6.54
C LEU A 113 -14.78 -1.71 5.48
N TYR A 114 -15.15 -1.31 4.26
CA TYR A 114 -15.24 -2.23 3.13
C TYR A 114 -13.88 -2.85 2.77
N GLN A 115 -12.81 -2.04 2.71
CA GLN A 115 -11.46 -2.52 2.38
C GLN A 115 -10.91 -3.46 3.47
N GLU A 116 -11.12 -3.15 4.75
CA GLU A 116 -10.76 -4.04 5.86
C GLU A 116 -11.51 -5.38 5.76
N ARG A 117 -12.84 -5.36 5.56
CA ARG A 117 -13.65 -6.56 5.39
C ARG A 117 -13.21 -7.42 4.20
N ALA A 118 -12.89 -6.79 3.07
CA ALA A 118 -12.39 -7.48 1.88
C ALA A 118 -11.04 -8.16 2.13
N TYR A 119 -10.10 -7.45 2.77
CA TYR A 119 -8.79 -7.99 3.13
C TYR A 119 -8.87 -9.18 4.09
N GLN A 120 -9.67 -9.06 5.17
CA GLN A 120 -9.87 -10.15 6.13
C GLN A 120 -10.56 -11.38 5.50
N SER A 121 -11.46 -11.17 4.54
CA SER A 121 -12.09 -12.26 3.77
C SER A 121 -11.05 -13.00 2.91
N GLN A 122 -10.25 -12.28 2.13
CA GLN A 122 -9.19 -12.87 1.30
C GLN A 122 -8.15 -13.63 2.15
N LYS A 123 -7.81 -13.10 3.33
CA LYS A 123 -6.89 -13.72 4.31
C LYS A 123 -7.43 -15.06 4.85
N ARG A 124 -8.75 -15.18 5.04
CA ARG A 124 -9.41 -16.46 5.42
C ARG A 124 -9.34 -17.48 4.29
N VAL A 125 -9.74 -17.10 3.07
CA VAL A 125 -9.70 -17.99 1.88
C VAL A 125 -8.28 -18.48 1.57
N LYS A 126 -7.25 -17.65 1.79
CA LYS A 126 -5.85 -18.07 1.59
C LYS A 126 -5.33 -19.04 2.65
N ARG A 127 -5.87 -19.01 3.88
CA ARG A 127 -5.56 -20.01 4.91
C ARG A 127 -6.23 -21.35 4.59
N ASP A 128 -7.52 -21.31 4.26
CA ASP A 128 -8.35 -22.46 3.88
C ASP A 128 -7.70 -23.29 2.75
N ARG A 129 -7.28 -22.62 1.67
CA ARG A 129 -6.57 -23.25 0.54
C ARG A 129 -5.13 -23.69 0.84
N GLY A 130 -4.55 -23.31 1.97
CA GLY A 130 -3.18 -23.66 2.35
C GLY A 130 -3.06 -25.04 3.01
N ASP A 131 -4.10 -25.47 3.72
CA ASP A 131 -4.06 -26.65 4.60
C ASP A 131 -4.16 -27.97 3.80
N GLY A 132 -4.88 -27.96 2.68
CA GLY A 132 -5.14 -29.12 1.81
C GLY A 132 -3.97 -29.60 0.95
N SER A 133 -2.71 -29.35 1.33
CA SER A 133 -1.52 -29.70 0.54
C SER A 133 -0.39 -30.39 1.34
N ALA A 134 -0.72 -30.95 2.50
CA ALA A 134 0.19 -31.75 3.35
C ALA A 134 -0.02 -33.27 3.26
N GLU A 135 -0.71 -33.78 2.22
CA GLU A 135 -0.80 -35.24 1.97
C GLU A 135 0.55 -35.82 1.53
N ARG A 136 1.33 -36.18 2.54
CA ARG A 136 2.48 -37.10 2.52
C ARG A 136 2.27 -38.23 1.50
N PRO A 137 3.16 -38.40 0.50
CA PRO A 137 2.92 -39.33 -0.59
C PRO A 137 2.79 -40.78 -0.09
N PRO A 138 1.84 -41.58 -0.61
CA PRO A 138 1.60 -42.93 -0.14
C PRO A 138 2.81 -43.82 -0.46
N GLN A 139 3.39 -44.38 0.61
CA GLN A 139 4.56 -45.27 0.52
C GLN A 139 4.17 -46.60 -0.14
N TRP A 140 4.22 -46.68 -1.47
CA TRP A 140 3.95 -47.91 -2.21
C TRP A 140 5.02 -48.98 -1.94
N GLY A 141 4.73 -49.82 -0.93
CA GLY A 141 5.60 -50.88 -0.46
C GLY A 141 5.88 -51.93 -1.53
N SER A 142 6.95 -51.72 -2.29
CA SER A 142 7.38 -52.62 -3.36
C SER A 142 7.86 -53.95 -2.79
N LYS A 143 6.96 -54.94 -2.75
CA LYS A 143 7.24 -56.31 -2.33
C LYS A 143 8.40 -56.89 -3.15
N LYS A 144 9.55 -57.11 -2.51
CA LYS A 144 10.66 -57.92 -3.07
C LYS A 144 10.89 -59.13 -2.18
N GLN A 145 10.98 -60.31 -2.81
CA GLN A 145 11.13 -61.58 -2.10
C GLN A 145 12.57 -61.79 -1.59
N PRO A 146 12.77 -62.53 -0.48
CA PRO A 146 14.09 -62.88 0.03
C PRO A 146 14.70 -64.06 -0.75
N ALA A 147 15.60 -63.77 -1.69
CA ALA A 147 16.49 -64.78 -2.26
C ALA A 147 17.59 -65.18 -1.25
N LYS A 148 18.00 -66.44 -1.26
CA LYS A 148 18.93 -67.01 -0.26
C LYS A 148 20.41 -66.67 -0.59
N LYS A 149 21.21 -66.43 0.46
CA LYS A 149 22.70 -66.39 0.45
C LYS A 149 23.27 -67.84 0.34
N PRO A 150 24.60 -68.14 0.33
CA PRO A 150 25.79 -67.25 0.39
C PRO A 150 27.01 -67.62 -0.51
N LYS A 151 27.95 -66.67 -0.68
CA LYS A 151 29.42 -66.82 -0.71
C LYS A 151 30.02 -65.40 -0.54
N LEU A 152 30.98 -65.09 0.35
CA LEU A 152 32.40 -65.49 0.41
C LEU A 152 33.11 -65.23 -0.94
N THR A 153 34.17 -64.41 -1.05
CA THR A 153 35.29 -64.15 -0.11
C THR A 153 35.99 -62.79 -0.39
N SER A 154 36.84 -62.34 0.55
CA SER A 154 38.02 -61.43 0.41
C SER A 154 37.87 -59.95 0.02
N GLU A 155 38.31 -59.09 0.96
CA GLU A 155 38.86 -57.72 0.80
C GLU A 155 40.31 -57.74 0.21
N PRO A 156 41.10 -56.63 0.16
CA PRO A 156 40.83 -55.16 0.19
C PRO A 156 41.47 -54.40 -1.01
N HIS A 157 41.77 -53.09 -0.85
CA HIS A 157 42.62 -52.20 -1.67
C HIS A 157 41.97 -51.58 -2.94
N SER A 158 42.28 -50.34 -3.38
CA SER A 158 42.90 -49.16 -2.73
C SER A 158 42.68 -47.90 -3.62
N ALA A 159 43.22 -46.75 -3.21
CA ALA A 159 43.49 -45.52 -3.98
C ALA A 159 42.32 -44.56 -4.34
N SER A 160 42.47 -43.34 -3.83
CA SER A 160 41.83 -42.08 -4.30
C SER A 160 42.74 -41.40 -5.36
N PRO A 161 42.57 -40.10 -5.70
CA PRO A 161 41.48 -39.50 -6.49
C PRO A 161 41.99 -38.63 -7.67
N ARG A 162 41.11 -38.22 -8.62
CA ARG A 162 41.13 -36.86 -9.23
C ARG A 162 39.99 -36.56 -10.25
N PRO A 163 39.54 -35.29 -10.35
CA PRO A 163 38.87 -34.70 -11.52
C PRO A 163 39.91 -33.86 -12.34
N PRO A 164 39.56 -32.85 -13.17
CA PRO A 164 38.32 -32.50 -13.87
C PRO A 164 38.52 -32.34 -15.41
N MET A 165 37.47 -31.95 -16.16
CA MET A 165 37.65 -31.22 -17.44
C MET A 165 36.67 -30.03 -17.54
N LYS A 166 37.07 -29.01 -18.33
CA LYS A 166 36.35 -27.73 -18.54
C LYS A 166 36.19 -27.46 -20.04
N THR A 167 35.08 -26.83 -20.44
CA THR A 167 34.93 -25.90 -21.57
C THR A 167 33.61 -25.12 -21.35
N ALA A 168 33.60 -23.78 -21.34
CA ALA A 168 33.55 -22.89 -22.52
C ALA A 168 32.29 -23.17 -23.37
N ALA A 169 31.26 -22.33 -23.49
CA ALA A 169 31.09 -20.87 -23.40
C ALA A 169 31.61 -20.08 -24.62
N GLU A 170 30.73 -19.84 -25.61
CA GLU A 170 30.96 -18.87 -26.69
C GLU A 170 29.66 -18.25 -27.27
N ARG A 171 29.77 -16.99 -27.72
CA ARG A 171 28.88 -16.14 -28.56
C ARG A 171 29.83 -15.22 -29.36
N PRO A 172 29.51 -14.60 -30.52
CA PRO A 172 28.22 -13.96 -30.88
C PRO A 172 27.61 -14.54 -32.20
N LYS A 173 27.34 -13.91 -33.36
CA LYS A 173 27.37 -12.52 -33.90
C LYS A 173 26.47 -12.39 -35.16
N GLY A 174 26.00 -11.18 -35.48
CA GLY A 174 25.23 -10.82 -36.69
C GLY A 174 23.71 -10.73 -36.44
N ALA A 175 22.93 -9.68 -36.73
CA ALA A 175 22.92 -8.61 -37.77
C ALA A 175 22.23 -9.04 -39.09
N ALA A 176 21.35 -8.26 -39.75
CA ALA A 176 20.67 -6.99 -39.40
C ALA A 176 19.46 -6.75 -40.36
N HIS A 177 18.88 -5.53 -40.38
CA HIS A 177 17.86 -5.01 -41.34
C HIS A 177 16.41 -5.54 -41.14
N SER A 178 15.33 -4.83 -41.49
CA SER A 178 15.19 -3.41 -41.93
C SER A 178 13.79 -2.83 -41.64
N MET A 179 13.70 -1.50 -41.67
CA MET A 179 12.51 -0.61 -41.62
C MET A 179 12.96 0.77 -42.19
N PRO A 180 12.09 1.73 -42.59
CA PRO A 180 10.62 1.75 -42.60
C PRO A 180 10.04 2.16 -43.99
N SER A 181 8.95 2.95 -43.99
CA SER A 181 8.32 3.69 -45.10
C SER A 181 7.31 2.91 -45.97
N LEU A 182 6.25 3.56 -46.50
CA LEU A 182 5.85 4.97 -46.42
C LEU A 182 4.64 5.19 -45.50
#